data_AF-A0A928II56-F1
#
_entry.id   AF-A0A928II56-F1
#
_cell.length_a   1.000
_cell.length_b   1.000
_cell.length_c   1.000
_cell.angle_alpha   90.00
_cell.angle_beta   90.00
_cell.angle_gamma   90.00
#
_symmetry.space_group_name_H-M   'P 1'
#
loop_
_entity.id
_entity.type
_entity.pdbx_description
1 polymer ?
#
loop_
_entity_poly.entity_id
_entity_poly.type
_entity_poly.pdbx_seq_one_letter_code
_entity_poly.pdbx_strand_id
1 'polypeptide(L)'
;MKKAWLNFICILLCVLIPFASVVAATLLVPAQFDKTFLGALSPKAERLYSVDEPKIIIVGGSSVPFGVDTKLLEEALGKPCVNFGLYASLGTKIMLDMSRDAIKEGDIVVLAPETDAQTYSLYFNAESAWQACDSDLSLLARIGTDNYSSMLGGFWKYASQKVKYFFEDGHLDPGGVYNAASFDEYGDIIYERPYNVMELGYDPGLSIEFSSDIISEDFIAYVNEYVEYAESKGAKVYFSFAPMNMDAVLLDKTLEEFEAFDKLEADIASFKAYVDENFDAKVISDPGMYLYDSGYFYDSNFHLNDAGAVMHTANLASDIAAAEGMELLVDITIPDVPEKPVIEDETKDYSYDENEKYFVFEEVVRSGEIVGYNITGLSELGKEQTSLTTPRAYNEKKIYSIEAGAFASDKIEEIYITDYISAIGDGAFANAPKLKKVHILAKDPDNTTVNNVSMGLCNGMASGAKFYVSPESYNDFVSNYFWGPYAGMGKIEKE
;
A
#
# COMPACT_ATOMS: atom_id res chain seq x y z
N MET A 1 28.14 26.06 44.80
CA MET A 1 27.26 24.87 44.65
C MET A 1 25.80 25.24 44.46
N LYS A 2 25.09 25.89 45.40
CA LYS A 2 23.65 26.23 45.23
C LYS A 2 23.31 27.07 43.98
N LYS A 3 24.12 28.08 43.64
CA LYS A 3 23.93 28.88 42.41
C LYS A 3 24.19 28.10 41.12
N ALA A 4 25.15 27.18 41.13
CA ALA A 4 25.45 26.33 39.98
C ALA A 4 24.32 25.32 39.72
N TRP A 5 23.76 24.75 40.79
CA TRP A 5 22.56 23.92 40.73
C TRP A 5 21.32 24.67 40.25
N LEU A 6 21.11 25.90 40.73
CA LEU A 6 20.00 26.73 40.26
C LEU A 6 20.16 27.08 38.77
N ASN A 7 21.36 27.46 38.33
CA ASN A 7 21.63 27.73 36.92
C ASN A 7 21.44 26.47 36.05
N PHE A 8 21.88 25.31 36.53
CA PHE A 8 21.67 24.02 35.85
C PHE A 8 20.18 23.71 35.70
N ILE A 9 19.39 23.86 36.77
CA ILE A 9 17.94 23.67 36.75
C ILE A 9 17.27 24.65 35.78
N CYS A 10 17.64 25.93 35.80
CA CYS A 10 17.09 26.91 34.88
C CYS A 10 17.41 26.58 33.42
N ILE A 11 18.65 26.17 33.11
CA ILE A 11 19.03 25.74 31.76
C ILE A 11 18.25 24.50 31.35
N LEU A 12 18.14 23.51 32.25
CA LEU A 12 17.37 22.29 32.00
C LEU A 12 15.89 22.61 31.71
N LEU A 13 15.27 23.50 32.50
CA LEU A 13 13.89 23.94 32.27
C LEU A 13 13.74 24.73 30.97
N CYS A 14 14.68 25.61 30.63
CA CYS A 14 14.66 26.33 29.35
C CYS A 14 14.74 25.40 28.14
N VAL A 15 15.35 24.22 28.29
CA VAL A 15 15.35 23.18 27.25
C VAL A 15 14.09 22.33 27.31
N LEU A 16 13.63 21.90 28.49
CA LEU A 16 12.49 20.99 28.61
C LEU A 16 11.13 21.66 28.36
N ILE A 17 10.97 22.94 28.73
CA ILE A 17 9.68 23.64 28.60
C ILE A 17 9.23 23.72 27.14
N PRO A 18 10.05 24.12 26.16
CA PRO A 18 9.65 24.10 24.75
C PRO A 18 9.22 22.71 24.28
N PHE A 19 9.97 21.66 24.62
CA PHE A 19 9.65 20.29 24.23
C PHE A 19 8.33 19.82 24.86
N ALA A 20 8.17 20.04 26.16
CA ALA A 20 6.92 19.74 26.87
C ALA A 20 5.74 20.56 26.33
N SER A 21 5.97 21.79 25.89
CA SER A 21 4.94 22.65 25.29
C SER A 21 4.49 22.13 23.94
N VAL A 22 5.41 21.64 23.10
CA VAL A 22 5.05 21.00 21.82
C VAL A 22 4.27 19.71 22.08
N VAL A 23 4.74 18.85 22.98
CA VAL A 23 4.02 17.63 23.35
C VAL A 23 2.62 17.95 23.87
N ALA A 24 2.51 18.89 24.80
CA ALA A 24 1.22 19.31 25.34
C ALA A 24 0.32 19.91 24.26
N ALA A 25 0.85 20.74 23.35
CA ALA A 25 0.09 21.30 22.24
C ALA A 25 -0.44 20.19 21.33
N THR A 26 0.39 19.23 20.93
CA THR A 26 -0.02 18.10 20.09
C THR A 26 -1.12 17.26 20.72
N LEU A 27 -1.07 17.04 22.04
CA LEU A 27 -2.07 16.28 22.78
C LEU A 27 -3.37 17.06 23.03
N LEU A 28 -3.31 18.40 23.01
CA LEU A 28 -4.48 19.28 23.19
C LEU A 28 -5.18 19.62 21.87
N VAL A 29 -4.46 19.53 20.74
CA VAL A 29 -5.04 19.66 19.40
C VAL A 29 -5.92 18.44 19.11
N PRO A 30 -7.18 18.63 18.67
CA PRO A 30 -8.05 17.51 18.32
C PRO A 30 -7.42 16.67 17.19
N ALA A 31 -7.86 15.43 17.07
CA ALA A 31 -7.43 14.57 15.97
C ALA A 31 -7.65 15.28 14.62
N GLN A 32 -6.67 15.12 13.73
CA GLN A 32 -6.61 15.68 12.38
C GLN A 32 -6.50 14.59 11.32
N PHE A 33 -6.21 13.36 11.72
CA PHE A 33 -6.03 12.21 10.81
C PHE A 33 -7.15 11.19 10.92
N ASP A 34 -8.15 11.38 11.80
CA ASP A 34 -9.18 10.37 12.09
C ASP A 34 -10.16 10.12 10.95
N LYS A 35 -10.27 11.04 9.99
CA LYS A 35 -11.04 10.84 8.76
C LYS A 35 -10.23 10.27 7.59
N THR A 36 -8.91 10.20 7.72
CA THR A 36 -8.07 9.57 6.69
C THR A 36 -8.22 8.05 6.73
N PHE A 37 -7.77 7.35 5.69
CA PHE A 37 -7.72 5.88 5.68
C PHE A 37 -7.07 5.28 6.94
N LEU A 38 -5.99 5.90 7.46
CA LEU A 38 -5.32 5.48 8.70
C LEU A 38 -6.21 5.58 9.95
N GLY A 39 -7.17 6.51 9.95
CA GLY A 39 -8.11 6.71 11.06
C GLY A 39 -9.02 5.51 11.33
N ALA A 40 -9.17 4.60 10.34
CA ALA A 40 -9.93 3.36 10.50
C ALA A 40 -9.28 2.34 11.46
N LEU A 41 -8.01 2.54 11.87
CA LEU A 41 -7.34 1.65 12.81
C LEU A 41 -8.05 1.60 14.18
N SER A 42 -8.52 2.75 14.67
CA SER A 42 -9.20 2.84 15.97
C SER A 42 -10.51 2.03 16.02
N PRO A 43 -11.49 2.22 15.13
CA PRO A 43 -12.71 1.40 15.13
C PRO A 43 -12.43 -0.08 14.85
N LYS A 44 -11.44 -0.42 14.00
CA LYS A 44 -11.00 -1.82 13.79
C LYS A 44 -10.48 -2.46 15.07
N ALA A 45 -9.64 -1.74 15.82
CA ALA A 45 -9.15 -2.20 17.10
C ALA A 45 -10.27 -2.29 18.16
N GLU A 46 -11.23 -1.37 18.16
CA GLU A 46 -12.40 -1.47 19.03
C GLU A 46 -13.19 -2.75 18.74
N ARG A 47 -13.49 -3.03 17.46
CA ARG A 47 -14.16 -4.26 17.02
C ARG A 47 -13.41 -5.50 17.47
N LEU A 48 -12.11 -5.58 17.19
CA LEU A 48 -11.26 -6.72 17.56
C LEU A 48 -11.33 -7.05 19.06
N TYR A 49 -11.24 -6.04 19.93
CA TYR A 49 -11.23 -6.23 21.38
C TYR A 49 -12.64 -6.39 21.97
N SER A 50 -13.69 -5.96 21.27
CA SER A 50 -15.09 -6.08 21.71
C SER A 50 -15.67 -7.50 21.56
N VAL A 51 -15.08 -8.34 20.70
CA VAL A 51 -15.55 -9.71 20.47
C VAL A 51 -14.93 -10.66 21.49
N ASP A 52 -15.78 -11.16 22.41
CA ASP A 52 -15.40 -12.09 23.47
C ASP A 52 -15.55 -13.57 23.09
N GLU A 53 -16.38 -13.88 22.10
CA GLU A 53 -16.55 -15.23 21.58
C GLU A 53 -15.33 -15.65 20.74
N PRO A 54 -15.05 -16.97 20.62
CA PRO A 54 -14.04 -17.46 19.70
C PRO A 54 -14.31 -16.91 18.29
N LYS A 55 -13.33 -16.22 17.73
CA LYS A 55 -13.47 -15.49 16.46
C LYS A 55 -12.42 -15.88 15.43
N ILE A 56 -12.58 -15.40 14.21
CA ILE A 56 -11.60 -15.49 13.14
C ILE A 56 -11.07 -14.08 12.91
N ILE A 57 -9.76 -13.90 13.03
CA ILE A 57 -9.09 -12.60 12.89
C ILE A 57 -8.27 -12.67 11.61
N ILE A 58 -8.63 -11.86 10.61
CA ILE A 58 -7.91 -11.80 9.34
C ILE A 58 -6.91 -10.64 9.43
N VAL A 59 -5.62 -10.94 9.32
CA VAL A 59 -4.52 -9.99 9.50
C VAL A 59 -3.76 -9.85 8.18
N GLY A 60 -3.55 -8.62 7.72
CA GLY A 60 -2.82 -8.32 6.49
C GLY A 60 -2.71 -6.81 6.27
N GLY A 61 -2.37 -6.39 5.06
CA GLY A 61 -2.38 -4.97 4.70
C GLY A 61 -3.76 -4.50 4.23
N SER A 62 -3.76 -3.65 3.20
CA SER A 62 -4.93 -3.07 2.57
C SER A 62 -5.73 -4.06 1.74
N SER A 63 -5.12 -5.16 1.28
CA SER A 63 -5.86 -6.21 0.57
C SER A 63 -7.01 -6.81 1.39
N VAL A 64 -6.90 -6.83 2.72
CA VAL A 64 -7.92 -7.40 3.61
C VAL A 64 -9.20 -6.56 3.65
N PRO A 65 -9.20 -5.25 3.98
CA PRO A 65 -10.42 -4.44 3.95
C PRO A 65 -11.03 -4.26 2.55
N PHE A 66 -10.22 -4.36 1.49
CA PHE A 66 -10.73 -4.32 0.12
C PHE A 66 -11.26 -5.66 -0.37
N GLY A 67 -10.70 -6.78 0.11
CA GLY A 67 -10.87 -8.10 -0.48
C GLY A 67 -11.73 -9.07 0.31
N VAL A 68 -11.99 -8.84 1.60
CA VAL A 68 -12.80 -9.74 2.42
C VAL A 68 -14.14 -9.09 2.73
N ASP A 69 -15.23 -9.74 2.33
CA ASP A 69 -16.56 -9.50 2.87
C ASP A 69 -16.67 -10.30 4.17
N THR A 70 -16.33 -9.65 5.28
CA THR A 70 -16.22 -10.28 6.60
C THR A 70 -17.57 -10.75 7.10
N LYS A 71 -18.65 -10.07 6.71
CA LYS A 71 -20.00 -10.49 7.05
C LYS A 71 -20.38 -11.79 6.32
N LEU A 72 -20.11 -11.87 5.02
CA LEU A 72 -20.31 -13.10 4.25
C LEU A 72 -19.45 -14.25 4.76
N LEU A 73 -18.20 -13.96 5.15
CA LEU A 73 -17.30 -14.94 5.78
C LEU A 73 -17.86 -15.47 7.10
N GLU A 74 -18.39 -14.58 7.96
CA GLU A 74 -19.05 -14.93 9.22
C GLU A 74 -20.30 -15.79 8.98
N GLU A 75 -21.12 -15.43 7.99
CA GLU A 75 -22.30 -16.21 7.58
C GLU A 75 -21.92 -17.60 7.06
N ALA A 76 -20.85 -17.71 6.28
CA ALA A 76 -20.38 -18.97 5.70
C ALA A 76 -19.74 -19.91 6.73
N LEU A 77 -19.01 -19.38 7.70
CA LEU A 77 -18.28 -20.17 8.70
C LEU A 77 -19.05 -20.34 10.02
N GLY A 78 -20.11 -19.56 10.23
CA GLY A 78 -20.91 -19.58 11.46
C GLY A 78 -20.11 -19.15 12.70
N LYS A 79 -19.05 -18.36 12.52
CA LYS A 79 -18.14 -17.92 13.59
C LYS A 79 -17.85 -16.43 13.41
N PRO A 80 -17.86 -15.63 14.50
CA PRO A 80 -17.55 -14.20 14.40
C PRO A 80 -16.25 -13.94 13.67
N CYS A 81 -16.26 -13.00 12.72
CA CYS A 81 -15.10 -12.63 11.93
C CYS A 81 -14.71 -11.16 12.15
N VAL A 82 -13.41 -10.88 12.13
CA VAL A 82 -12.85 -9.54 12.34
C VAL A 82 -11.82 -9.23 11.26
N ASN A 83 -12.07 -8.17 10.49
CA ASN A 83 -11.11 -7.62 9.55
C ASN A 83 -10.07 -6.75 10.28
N PHE A 84 -8.86 -7.29 10.41
CA PHE A 84 -7.74 -6.61 11.03
C PHE A 84 -6.56 -6.42 10.06
N GLY A 85 -6.87 -6.05 8.82
CA GLY A 85 -5.94 -5.38 7.91
C GLY A 85 -6.28 -3.92 7.70
N LEU A 86 -5.29 -3.11 7.29
CA LEU A 86 -5.50 -1.69 7.01
C LEU A 86 -4.62 -1.13 5.89
N TYR A 87 -3.40 -0.71 6.16
CA TYR A 87 -2.57 0.01 5.18
C TYR A 87 -1.18 -0.61 5.12
N ALA A 88 -0.75 -1.04 3.93
CA ALA A 88 0.57 -1.63 3.74
C ALA A 88 1.71 -0.73 4.26
N SER A 89 1.57 0.61 4.19
CA SER A 89 2.56 1.56 4.72
C SER A 89 2.62 1.64 6.25
N LEU A 90 1.70 1.02 6.99
CA LEU A 90 1.84 0.81 8.45
C LEU A 90 2.80 -0.35 8.75
N GLY A 91 2.85 -1.34 7.86
CA GLY A 91 3.60 -2.59 7.99
C GLY A 91 2.81 -3.70 8.69
N THR A 92 2.96 -4.94 8.23
CA THR A 92 2.29 -6.12 8.80
C THR A 92 2.60 -6.30 10.29
N LYS A 93 3.80 -5.91 10.72
CA LYS A 93 4.24 -6.00 12.12
C LYS A 93 3.30 -5.29 13.09
N ILE A 94 2.81 -4.08 12.78
CA ILE A 94 1.95 -3.36 13.74
C ILE A 94 0.59 -4.04 13.89
N MET A 95 0.08 -4.64 12.81
CA MET A 95 -1.18 -5.38 12.85
C MET A 95 -1.04 -6.63 13.73
N LEU A 96 0.10 -7.33 13.66
CA LEU A 96 0.45 -8.45 14.54
C LEU A 96 0.67 -8.01 16.00
N ASP A 97 1.41 -6.92 16.24
CA ASP A 97 1.62 -6.38 17.60
C ASP A 97 0.27 -6.07 18.27
N MET A 98 -0.62 -5.38 17.55
CA MET A 98 -1.92 -4.95 18.09
C MET A 98 -2.94 -6.07 18.21
N SER A 99 -2.86 -7.12 17.39
CA SER A 99 -3.76 -8.26 17.53
C SER A 99 -3.38 -9.19 18.69
N ARG A 100 -2.08 -9.24 19.05
CA ARG A 100 -1.52 -10.16 20.05
C ARG A 100 -2.30 -10.18 21.36
N ASP A 101 -2.65 -9.02 21.93
CA ASP A 101 -3.35 -8.96 23.22
C ASP A 101 -4.86 -9.25 23.13
N ALA A 102 -5.43 -9.29 21.92
CA ALA A 102 -6.84 -9.61 21.69
C ALA A 102 -7.12 -11.12 21.53
N ILE A 103 -6.06 -11.92 21.32
CA ILE A 103 -6.17 -13.37 21.10
C ILE A 103 -6.64 -14.08 22.36
N LYS A 104 -7.69 -14.89 22.22
CA LYS A 104 -8.32 -15.70 23.25
C LYS A 104 -8.37 -17.18 22.83
N GLU A 105 -8.68 -18.04 23.78
CA GLU A 105 -8.85 -19.48 23.54
C GLU A 105 -9.91 -19.73 22.46
N GLY A 106 -9.59 -20.57 21.48
CA GLY A 106 -10.46 -20.91 20.36
C GLY A 106 -10.46 -19.91 19.20
N ASP A 107 -9.70 -18.80 19.29
CA ASP A 107 -9.53 -17.90 18.16
C ASP A 107 -8.74 -18.57 17.02
N ILE A 108 -9.02 -18.14 15.79
CA ILE A 108 -8.26 -18.50 14.60
C ILE A 108 -7.72 -17.19 14.04
N VAL A 109 -6.41 -17.08 13.89
CA VAL A 109 -5.78 -15.97 13.18
C VAL A 109 -5.44 -16.44 11.78
N VAL A 110 -5.81 -15.68 10.75
CA VAL A 110 -5.40 -15.94 9.36
C VAL A 110 -4.54 -14.78 8.89
N LEU A 111 -3.26 -15.06 8.68
CA LEU A 111 -2.27 -14.10 8.20
C LEU A 111 -2.24 -14.15 6.67
N ALA A 112 -2.57 -13.02 6.02
CA ALA A 112 -2.64 -12.85 4.57
C ALA A 112 -2.00 -11.51 4.13
N PRO A 113 -0.69 -11.32 4.33
CA PRO A 113 0.02 -10.13 3.84
C PRO A 113 0.04 -10.10 2.31
N GLU A 114 0.09 -8.91 1.72
CA GLU A 114 0.35 -8.75 0.30
C GLU A 114 1.69 -9.42 -0.09
N THR A 115 1.76 -9.97 -1.31
CA THR A 115 2.98 -10.61 -1.82
C THR A 115 3.97 -9.54 -2.29
N ASP A 116 4.58 -8.86 -1.34
CA ASP A 116 5.56 -7.79 -1.51
C ASP A 116 6.62 -7.84 -0.39
N ALA A 117 7.82 -7.33 -0.69
CA ALA A 117 8.93 -7.37 0.27
C ALA A 117 8.68 -6.53 1.53
N GLN A 118 7.96 -5.41 1.43
CA GLN A 118 7.65 -4.58 2.59
C GLN A 118 6.71 -5.30 3.55
N THR A 119 5.65 -5.93 3.04
CA THR A 119 4.63 -6.63 3.84
C THR A 119 5.12 -7.95 4.41
N TYR A 120 6.13 -8.57 3.80
CA TYR A 120 6.89 -9.70 4.33
C TYR A 120 8.15 -9.32 5.14
N SER A 121 8.17 -8.12 5.72
CA SER A 121 9.28 -7.65 6.56
C SER A 121 8.80 -7.06 7.89
N LEU A 122 9.75 -6.73 8.77
CA LEU A 122 9.51 -5.93 9.98
C LEU A 122 9.42 -4.42 9.71
N TYR A 123 9.13 -4.01 8.48
CA TYR A 123 8.88 -2.61 8.14
C TYR A 123 7.86 -1.98 9.09
N PHE A 124 8.18 -0.77 9.54
CA PHE A 124 7.36 -0.03 10.47
C PHE A 124 7.48 1.48 10.20
N ASN A 125 6.36 2.11 9.87
CA ASN A 125 6.29 3.55 9.68
C ASN A 125 5.75 4.25 10.94
N ALA A 126 6.65 4.80 11.74
CA ALA A 126 6.30 5.48 12.99
C ALA A 126 5.40 6.71 12.79
N GLU A 127 5.54 7.43 11.68
CA GLU A 127 4.71 8.60 11.39
C GLU A 127 3.27 8.18 11.08
N SER A 128 3.09 7.20 10.17
CA SER A 128 1.78 6.62 9.88
C SER A 128 1.14 6.00 11.14
N ALA A 129 1.93 5.34 12.00
CA ALA A 129 1.44 4.79 13.26
C ALA A 129 0.92 5.88 14.22
N TRP A 130 1.60 7.02 14.33
CA TRP A 130 1.09 8.16 15.09
C TRP A 130 -0.20 8.74 14.52
N GLN A 131 -0.27 8.87 13.18
CA GLN A 131 -1.46 9.35 12.49
C GLN A 131 -2.65 8.38 12.69
N ALA A 132 -2.41 7.07 12.64
CA ALA A 132 -3.44 6.06 12.86
C ALA A 132 -3.96 6.01 14.31
N CYS A 133 -3.11 6.35 15.29
CA CYS A 133 -3.48 6.43 16.70
C CYS A 133 -4.03 7.82 17.11
N ASP A 134 -4.22 8.75 16.16
CA ASP A 134 -4.48 10.15 16.47
C ASP A 134 -5.82 10.38 17.20
N SER A 135 -6.85 9.60 16.86
CA SER A 135 -8.16 9.60 17.56
C SER A 135 -8.17 8.79 18.85
N ASP A 136 -7.27 7.81 19.00
CA ASP A 136 -7.21 6.91 20.16
C ASP A 136 -5.76 6.59 20.54
N LEU A 137 -5.21 7.41 21.43
CA LEU A 137 -3.85 7.25 21.94
C LEU A 137 -3.69 5.99 22.83
N SER A 138 -4.78 5.32 23.23
CA SER A 138 -4.68 4.08 24.00
C SER A 138 -4.04 2.94 23.17
N LEU A 139 -4.16 3.02 21.83
CA LEU A 139 -3.55 2.07 20.90
C LEU A 139 -2.02 2.09 20.94
N LEU A 140 -1.40 3.18 21.40
CA LEU A 140 0.05 3.26 21.55
C LEU A 140 0.59 2.23 22.55
N ALA A 141 -0.23 1.83 23.53
CA ALA A 141 0.13 0.78 24.50
C ALA A 141 0.20 -0.61 23.86
N ARG A 142 -0.36 -0.79 22.65
CA ARG A 142 -0.41 -2.04 21.89
C ARG A 142 0.65 -2.12 20.79
N ILE A 143 1.50 -1.08 20.66
CA ILE A 143 2.64 -1.11 19.76
C ILE A 143 3.79 -1.88 20.43
N GLY A 144 4.49 -2.73 19.68
CA GLY A 144 5.66 -3.46 20.17
C GLY A 144 6.70 -2.53 20.78
N THR A 145 7.24 -2.90 21.94
CA THR A 145 8.18 -2.05 22.70
C THR A 145 9.48 -1.74 21.96
N ASP A 146 9.86 -2.61 21.01
CA ASP A 146 10.98 -2.44 20.09
C ASP A 146 10.79 -1.24 19.14
N ASN A 147 9.54 -0.83 18.88
CA ASN A 147 9.20 0.32 18.06
C ASN A 147 9.17 1.67 18.81
N TYR A 148 9.33 1.69 20.14
CA TYR A 148 9.17 2.93 20.92
C TYR A 148 10.21 4.01 20.59
N SER A 149 11.42 3.60 20.20
CA SER A 149 12.46 4.53 19.74
C SER A 149 12.07 5.18 18.40
N SER A 150 11.57 4.38 17.45
CA SER A 150 11.02 4.83 16.17
C SER A 150 9.82 5.75 16.38
N MET A 151 8.91 5.40 17.29
CA MET A 151 7.77 6.25 17.67
C MET A 151 8.23 7.60 18.22
N LEU A 152 9.20 7.64 19.15
CA LEU A 152 9.75 8.91 19.65
C LEU A 152 10.35 9.77 18.52
N GLY A 153 11.00 9.13 17.54
CA GLY A 153 11.55 9.79 16.35
C GLY A 153 10.46 10.36 15.44
N GLY A 154 9.41 9.57 15.15
CA GLY A 154 8.29 9.94 14.29
C GLY A 154 7.37 11.01 14.90
N PHE A 155 7.33 11.12 16.24
CA PHE A 155 6.43 12.02 16.96
C PHE A 155 6.57 13.48 16.50
N TRP A 156 7.78 13.98 16.31
CA TRP A 156 8.02 15.39 15.99
C TRP A 156 7.42 15.80 14.65
N LYS A 157 7.46 14.89 13.70
CA LYS A 157 6.97 15.11 12.34
C LYS A 157 5.44 15.06 12.30
N TYR A 158 4.86 14.04 12.92
CA TYR A 158 3.42 13.96 13.15
C TYR A 158 2.90 15.20 13.91
N ALA A 159 3.56 15.62 14.99
CA ALA A 159 3.19 16.79 15.78
C ALA A 159 3.21 18.07 14.92
N SER A 160 4.26 18.25 14.12
CA SER A 160 4.37 19.37 13.19
C SER A 160 3.22 19.38 12.17
N GLN A 161 2.89 18.22 11.58
CA GLN A 161 1.79 18.10 10.62
C GLN A 161 0.44 18.35 11.28
N LYS A 162 0.16 17.72 12.42
CA LYS A 162 -1.09 17.88 13.16
C LYS A 162 -1.34 19.35 13.51
N VAL A 163 -0.33 20.05 14.01
CA VAL A 163 -0.42 21.49 14.31
C VAL A 163 -0.61 22.31 13.03
N LYS A 164 0.11 21.98 11.94
CA LYS A 164 -0.06 22.63 10.64
C LYS A 164 -1.50 22.52 10.14
N TYR A 165 -2.05 21.31 10.06
CA TYR A 165 -3.42 21.10 9.55
C TYR A 165 -4.50 21.74 10.42
N PHE A 166 -4.28 21.78 11.74
CA PHE A 166 -5.16 22.51 12.66
C PHE A 166 -5.23 24.03 12.34
N PHE A 167 -4.14 24.64 11.83
CA PHE A 167 -4.09 26.07 11.53
C PHE A 167 -4.31 26.43 10.05
N GLU A 168 -4.01 25.54 9.10
CA GLU A 168 -3.85 25.93 7.69
C GLU A 168 -5.04 25.71 6.75
N ASP A 169 -6.05 24.86 7.01
CA ASP A 169 -7.36 24.86 6.31
C ASP A 169 -8.30 23.67 6.65
N GLY A 170 -8.11 22.99 7.79
CA GLY A 170 -9.10 22.05 8.31
C GLY A 170 -8.64 20.60 8.37
N HIS A 171 -9.40 19.85 9.15
CA HIS A 171 -9.27 18.42 9.37
C HIS A 171 -9.10 17.68 8.03
N LEU A 172 -8.02 16.91 7.86
CA LEU A 172 -7.80 16.11 6.65
C LEU A 172 -8.98 15.14 6.44
N ASP A 173 -9.70 15.33 5.35
CA ASP A 173 -10.92 14.59 5.01
C ASP A 173 -10.86 14.26 3.51
N PRO A 174 -10.03 13.27 3.11
CA PRO A 174 -9.84 12.93 1.69
C PRO A 174 -11.14 12.41 1.07
N GLY A 175 -11.41 12.72 -0.19
CA GLY A 175 -12.52 12.10 -0.91
C GLY A 175 -12.25 10.65 -1.29
N GLY A 176 -13.26 9.97 -1.83
CA GLY A 176 -13.10 8.66 -2.47
C GLY A 176 -12.94 7.48 -1.49
N VAL A 177 -12.37 6.39 -2.00
CA VAL A 177 -12.29 5.11 -1.28
C VAL A 177 -11.39 5.17 -0.05
N TYR A 178 -10.34 6.00 -0.07
CA TYR A 178 -9.32 6.09 0.99
C TYR A 178 -9.69 7.07 2.12
N ASN A 179 -10.92 6.98 2.62
CA ASN A 179 -11.46 7.74 3.74
C ASN A 179 -11.91 6.79 4.86
N ALA A 180 -11.84 7.22 6.12
CA ALA A 180 -12.33 6.42 7.24
C ALA A 180 -13.83 6.09 7.14
N ALA A 181 -14.63 6.96 6.52
CA ALA A 181 -16.06 6.77 6.28
C ALA A 181 -16.37 5.72 5.20
N SER A 182 -15.36 5.25 4.46
CA SER A 182 -15.50 4.15 3.51
C SER A 182 -15.53 2.78 4.20
N PHE A 183 -15.28 2.71 5.51
CA PHE A 183 -15.30 1.47 6.27
C PHE A 183 -16.65 1.26 6.97
N ASP A 184 -17.11 0.00 7.04
CA ASP A 184 -18.23 -0.39 7.88
C ASP A 184 -17.81 -0.82 9.30
N GLU A 185 -18.77 -1.38 10.04
CA GLU A 185 -18.56 -1.87 11.41
C GLU A 185 -17.71 -3.15 11.50
N TYR A 186 -17.54 -3.89 10.41
CA TYR A 186 -16.63 -5.03 10.31
C TYR A 186 -15.19 -4.59 9.98
N GLY A 187 -15.04 -3.37 9.45
CA GLY A 187 -13.78 -2.85 8.95
C GLY A 187 -13.56 -3.15 7.48
N ASP A 188 -14.62 -3.43 6.72
CA ASP A 188 -14.57 -3.68 5.29
C ASP A 188 -14.86 -2.39 4.50
N ILE A 189 -14.32 -2.25 3.30
CA ILE A 189 -14.59 -1.09 2.45
C ILE A 189 -15.97 -1.23 1.79
N ILE A 190 -16.88 -0.30 2.08
CA ILE A 190 -18.24 -0.18 1.52
C ILE A 190 -18.40 0.88 0.42
N TYR A 191 -17.32 1.55 0.04
CA TYR A 191 -17.30 2.45 -1.12
C TYR A 191 -17.63 1.67 -2.39
N GLU A 192 -18.50 2.16 -3.28
CA GLU A 192 -18.86 1.40 -4.49
C GLU A 192 -17.67 1.21 -5.43
N ARG A 193 -17.33 -0.04 -5.74
CA ARG A 193 -16.22 -0.44 -6.61
C ARG A 193 -16.76 -1.40 -7.67
N PRO A 194 -17.45 -0.90 -8.70
CA PRO A 194 -18.19 -1.77 -9.62
C PRO A 194 -17.30 -2.49 -10.65
N TYR A 195 -16.09 -1.99 -10.91
CA TYR A 195 -15.16 -2.54 -11.91
C TYR A 195 -13.73 -2.04 -11.67
N ASN A 196 -12.77 -2.63 -12.38
CA ASN A 196 -11.39 -2.20 -12.41
C ASN A 196 -11.22 -0.82 -13.06
N VAL A 197 -10.65 0.13 -12.31
CA VAL A 197 -10.39 1.50 -12.78
C VAL A 197 -8.99 1.67 -13.36
N MET A 198 -8.04 0.78 -13.05
CA MET A 198 -6.70 0.78 -13.63
C MET A 198 -6.76 0.65 -15.15
N GLU A 199 -6.05 1.52 -15.85
CA GLU A 199 -6.20 1.68 -17.29
C GLU A 199 -5.75 0.45 -18.08
N LEU A 200 -4.67 -0.20 -17.64
CA LEU A 200 -4.17 -1.44 -18.25
C LEU A 200 -4.83 -2.70 -17.67
N GLY A 201 -5.76 -2.55 -16.74
CA GLY A 201 -6.27 -3.65 -15.90
C GLY A 201 -5.34 -4.01 -14.74
N TYR A 202 -4.13 -3.46 -14.69
CA TYR A 202 -3.18 -3.64 -13.60
C TYR A 202 -2.37 -2.36 -13.36
N ASP A 203 -1.74 -2.27 -12.19
CA ASP A 203 -0.81 -1.19 -11.83
C ASP A 203 0.62 -1.59 -12.26
N PRO A 204 1.19 -0.96 -13.31
CA PRO A 204 2.55 -1.30 -13.75
C PRO A 204 3.63 -0.86 -12.76
N GLY A 205 3.32 0.01 -11.80
CA GLY A 205 4.26 0.41 -10.75
C GLY A 205 4.43 -0.63 -9.63
N LEU A 206 3.53 -1.62 -9.54
CA LEU A 206 3.48 -2.61 -8.46
C LEU A 206 3.45 -4.03 -9.02
N SER A 207 4.59 -4.51 -9.49
CA SER A 207 4.70 -5.88 -10.00
C SER A 207 4.69 -6.95 -8.90
N ILE A 208 4.23 -8.15 -9.22
CA ILE A 208 4.18 -9.29 -8.29
C ILE A 208 5.20 -10.35 -8.71
N GLU A 209 5.99 -10.83 -7.75
CA GLU A 209 6.98 -11.89 -7.93
C GLU A 209 6.88 -12.95 -6.82
N PHE A 210 6.88 -14.22 -7.21
CA PHE A 210 6.90 -15.37 -6.29
C PHE A 210 8.34 -15.79 -5.98
N SER A 211 9.05 -14.96 -5.22
CA SER A 211 10.44 -15.22 -4.82
C SER A 211 10.57 -15.26 -3.31
N SER A 212 11.32 -16.22 -2.77
CA SER A 212 11.62 -16.28 -1.33
C SER A 212 12.43 -15.05 -0.86
N ASP A 213 13.13 -14.37 -1.76
CA ASP A 213 13.99 -13.23 -1.43
C ASP A 213 13.20 -12.00 -0.95
N ILE A 214 11.89 -11.96 -1.20
CA ILE A 214 11.01 -10.89 -0.69
C ILE A 214 10.71 -11.07 0.81
N ILE A 215 10.95 -12.26 1.38
CA ILE A 215 10.63 -12.56 2.77
C ILE A 215 11.88 -12.41 3.63
N SER A 216 11.83 -11.50 4.61
CA SER A 216 12.98 -11.29 5.50
C SER A 216 13.04 -12.34 6.62
N GLU A 217 14.26 -12.80 6.95
CA GLU A 217 14.48 -13.82 7.99
C GLU A 217 13.96 -13.39 9.38
N ASP A 218 14.06 -12.10 9.70
CA ASP A 218 13.57 -11.54 10.96
C ASP A 218 12.03 -11.49 11.02
N PHE A 219 11.35 -11.34 9.88
CA PHE A 219 9.90 -11.45 9.80
C PHE A 219 9.43 -12.88 10.03
N ILE A 220 10.10 -13.88 9.45
CA ILE A 220 9.83 -15.30 9.73
C ILE A 220 9.93 -15.57 11.24
N ALA A 221 11.04 -15.18 11.85
CA ALA A 221 11.25 -15.40 13.29
C ALA A 221 10.18 -14.72 14.15
N TYR A 222 9.79 -13.48 13.79
CA TYR A 222 8.77 -12.73 14.51
C TYR A 222 7.36 -13.35 14.36
N VAL A 223 6.99 -13.81 13.17
CA VAL A 223 5.71 -14.51 12.95
C VAL A 223 5.69 -15.83 13.72
N ASN A 224 6.77 -16.60 13.73
CA ASN A 224 6.84 -17.85 14.49
C ASN A 224 6.71 -17.62 16.01
N GLU A 225 7.30 -16.55 16.55
CA GLU A 225 7.06 -16.13 17.94
C GLU A 225 5.59 -15.76 18.19
N TYR A 226 4.95 -15.08 17.24
CA TYR A 226 3.53 -14.75 17.31
C TYR A 226 2.66 -16.02 17.29
N VAL A 227 3.00 -17.01 16.46
CA VAL A 227 2.34 -18.32 16.42
C VAL A 227 2.45 -19.02 17.77
N GLU A 228 3.66 -19.15 18.32
CA GLU A 228 3.89 -19.76 19.64
C GLU A 228 3.05 -19.05 20.73
N TYR A 229 3.03 -17.72 20.72
CA TYR A 229 2.21 -16.94 21.64
C TYR A 229 0.72 -17.25 21.48
N ALA A 230 0.19 -17.23 20.25
CA ALA A 230 -1.23 -17.49 19.98
C ALA A 230 -1.63 -18.91 20.42
N GLU A 231 -0.80 -19.92 20.11
CA GLU A 231 -1.02 -21.30 20.53
C GLU A 231 -0.97 -21.45 22.05
N SER A 232 -0.11 -20.69 22.75
CA SER A 232 -0.07 -20.67 24.23
C SER A 232 -1.37 -20.13 24.85
N LYS A 233 -2.17 -19.37 24.09
CA LYS A 233 -3.51 -18.89 24.47
C LYS A 233 -4.63 -19.85 24.07
N GLY A 234 -4.31 -20.96 23.40
CA GLY A 234 -5.29 -21.89 22.86
C GLY A 234 -5.93 -21.43 21.55
N ALA A 235 -5.30 -20.50 20.83
CA ALA A 235 -5.70 -20.12 19.47
C ALA A 235 -4.90 -20.90 18.41
N LYS A 236 -5.31 -20.80 17.15
CA LYS A 236 -4.58 -21.32 16.00
C LYS A 236 -4.16 -20.17 15.09
N VAL A 237 -3.05 -20.35 14.38
CA VAL A 237 -2.62 -19.40 13.35
C VAL A 237 -2.47 -20.13 12.03
N TYR A 238 -3.07 -19.56 11.00
CA TYR A 238 -2.98 -20.01 9.62
C TYR A 238 -2.34 -18.96 8.74
N PHE A 239 -1.64 -19.44 7.72
CA PHE A 239 -1.08 -18.61 6.68
C PHE A 239 -1.90 -18.78 5.40
N SER A 240 -2.32 -17.67 4.83
CA SER A 240 -3.01 -17.55 3.55
C SER A 240 -2.33 -16.46 2.71
N PHE A 241 -2.88 -16.14 1.55
CA PHE A 241 -2.29 -15.20 0.61
C PHE A 241 -3.28 -14.07 0.31
N ALA A 242 -2.75 -12.87 0.06
CA ALA A 242 -3.56 -11.78 -0.47
C ALA A 242 -4.06 -12.11 -1.90
N PRO A 243 -5.18 -11.52 -2.34
CA PRO A 243 -5.57 -11.56 -3.75
C PRO A 243 -4.49 -10.89 -4.62
N MET A 244 -4.16 -11.49 -5.75
CA MET A 244 -3.09 -11.03 -6.64
C MET A 244 -3.59 -10.89 -8.07
N ASN A 245 -3.32 -9.74 -8.69
CA ASN A 245 -3.71 -9.51 -10.07
C ASN A 245 -2.82 -10.30 -11.02
N MET A 246 -3.42 -11.22 -11.79
CA MET A 246 -2.67 -12.09 -12.71
C MET A 246 -1.91 -11.29 -13.78
N ASP A 247 -2.45 -10.15 -14.22
CA ASP A 247 -1.80 -9.27 -15.20
C ASP A 247 -0.56 -8.53 -14.65
N ALA A 248 -0.38 -8.52 -13.32
CA ALA A 248 0.75 -7.86 -12.65
C ALA A 248 1.94 -8.79 -12.35
N VAL A 249 1.79 -10.08 -12.62
CA VAL A 249 2.83 -11.07 -12.37
C VAL A 249 3.97 -10.88 -13.37
N LEU A 250 5.20 -10.80 -12.86
CA LEU A 250 6.38 -10.71 -13.72
C LEU A 250 6.63 -12.04 -14.43
N LEU A 251 6.30 -12.09 -15.71
CA LEU A 251 6.68 -13.17 -16.59
C LEU A 251 8.08 -12.92 -17.17
N ASP A 252 8.87 -13.99 -17.31
CA ASP A 252 10.14 -13.93 -18.00
C ASP A 252 9.89 -13.72 -19.50
N LYS A 253 9.98 -12.45 -19.93
CA LYS A 253 9.78 -12.02 -21.32
C LYS A 253 10.82 -12.60 -22.29
N THR A 254 11.85 -13.29 -21.82
CA THR A 254 12.82 -13.99 -22.69
C THR A 254 12.36 -15.38 -23.11
N LEU A 255 11.33 -15.92 -22.47
CA LEU A 255 10.76 -17.24 -22.74
C LEU A 255 9.56 -17.16 -23.70
N GLU A 256 9.26 -18.28 -24.34
CA GLU A 256 7.97 -18.43 -25.04
C GLU A 256 6.82 -18.46 -24.00
N GLU A 257 5.64 -17.98 -24.40
CA GLU A 257 4.49 -17.80 -23.49
C GLU A 257 4.18 -19.06 -22.65
N PHE A 258 4.15 -20.24 -23.29
CA PHE A 258 3.91 -21.51 -22.59
C PHE A 258 5.00 -21.83 -21.55
N GLU A 259 6.26 -21.57 -21.88
CA GLU A 259 7.39 -21.79 -20.96
C GLU A 259 7.37 -20.79 -19.79
N ALA A 260 6.91 -19.56 -20.03
CA ALA A 260 6.72 -18.57 -18.98
C ALA A 260 5.63 -18.99 -17.98
N PHE A 261 4.53 -19.60 -18.45
CA PHE A 261 3.48 -20.14 -17.57
C PHE A 261 3.96 -21.37 -16.78
N ASP A 262 4.67 -22.31 -17.41
CA ASP A 262 5.28 -23.46 -16.71
C ASP A 262 6.25 -22.99 -15.61
N LYS A 263 7.05 -21.95 -15.91
CA LYS A 263 7.94 -21.33 -14.92
C LYS A 263 7.16 -20.70 -13.78
N LEU A 264 6.10 -19.95 -14.08
CA LEU A 264 5.25 -19.32 -13.06
C LEU A 264 4.65 -20.36 -12.11
N GLU A 265 4.12 -21.48 -12.63
CA GLU A 265 3.60 -22.56 -11.79
C GLU A 265 4.68 -23.13 -10.86
N ALA A 266 5.90 -23.32 -11.38
CA ALA A 266 7.04 -23.78 -10.58
C ALA A 266 7.48 -22.76 -9.52
N ASP A 267 7.47 -21.47 -9.84
CA ASP A 267 7.80 -20.39 -8.92
C ASP A 267 6.77 -20.30 -7.78
N ILE A 268 5.46 -20.38 -8.10
CA ILE A 268 4.37 -20.42 -7.12
C ILE A 268 4.54 -21.62 -6.18
N ALA A 269 4.78 -22.82 -6.73
CA ALA A 269 4.96 -24.02 -5.94
C ALA A 269 6.18 -23.93 -5.01
N SER A 270 7.29 -23.37 -5.51
CA SER A 270 8.52 -23.17 -4.74
C SER A 270 8.34 -22.13 -3.63
N PHE A 271 7.65 -21.03 -3.94
CA PHE A 271 7.32 -19.99 -2.96
C PHE A 271 6.41 -20.53 -1.86
N LYS A 272 5.35 -21.26 -2.21
CA LYS A 272 4.46 -21.90 -1.23
C LYS A 272 5.22 -22.90 -0.34
N ALA A 273 6.09 -23.72 -0.93
CA ALA A 273 6.91 -24.66 -0.17
C ALA A 273 7.85 -23.93 0.79
N TYR A 274 8.48 -22.84 0.36
CA TYR A 274 9.32 -22.02 1.22
C TYR A 274 8.53 -21.45 2.41
N VAL A 275 7.32 -20.92 2.18
CA VAL A 275 6.46 -20.43 3.25
C VAL A 275 6.09 -21.56 4.23
N ASP A 276 5.67 -22.72 3.71
CA ASP A 276 5.29 -23.88 4.53
C ASP A 276 6.46 -24.47 5.35
N GLU A 277 7.68 -24.40 4.83
CA GLU A 277 8.88 -24.90 5.51
C GLU A 277 9.41 -23.96 6.60
N ASN A 278 9.19 -22.65 6.47
CA ASN A 278 9.82 -21.65 7.32
C ASN A 278 8.88 -20.99 8.34
N PHE A 279 7.58 -20.91 8.07
CA PHE A 279 6.60 -20.40 9.03
C PHE A 279 5.95 -21.54 9.82
N ASP A 280 5.87 -21.38 11.13
CA ASP A 280 5.21 -22.36 12.02
C ASP A 280 3.67 -22.36 11.85
N ALA A 281 3.11 -21.28 11.27
CA ALA A 281 1.71 -21.21 10.91
C ALA A 281 1.40 -22.18 9.76
N LYS A 282 0.39 -23.04 9.92
CA LYS A 282 -0.02 -23.96 8.85
C LYS A 282 -0.51 -23.16 7.63
N VAL A 283 0.08 -23.41 6.47
CA VAL A 283 -0.38 -22.85 5.19
C VAL A 283 -1.68 -23.55 4.77
N ILE A 284 -2.76 -22.78 4.62
CA ILE A 284 -4.09 -23.33 4.28
C ILE A 284 -4.52 -23.07 2.84
N SER A 285 -3.82 -22.17 2.15
CA SER A 285 -4.18 -21.70 0.79
C SER A 285 -3.11 -22.07 -0.23
N ASP A 286 -3.51 -22.13 -1.50
CA ASP A 286 -2.61 -22.23 -2.65
C ASP A 286 -2.48 -20.85 -3.32
N PRO A 287 -1.29 -20.24 -3.42
CA PRO A 287 -1.14 -18.92 -4.05
C PRO A 287 -1.67 -18.87 -5.49
N GLY A 288 -1.61 -19.98 -6.23
CA GLY A 288 -2.14 -20.05 -7.60
C GLY A 288 -3.66 -19.87 -7.66
N MET A 289 -4.38 -20.23 -6.60
CA MET A 289 -5.84 -20.04 -6.46
C MET A 289 -6.22 -18.64 -6.00
N TYR A 290 -5.23 -17.76 -5.78
CA TYR A 290 -5.38 -16.37 -5.35
C TYR A 290 -4.91 -15.39 -6.44
N LEU A 291 -4.46 -15.92 -7.60
CA LEU A 291 -4.29 -15.16 -8.84
C LEU A 291 -5.63 -15.00 -9.54
N TYR A 292 -6.08 -13.76 -9.69
CA TYR A 292 -7.40 -13.45 -10.22
C TYR A 292 -7.31 -12.61 -11.50
N ASP A 293 -8.34 -12.75 -12.35
CA ASP A 293 -8.52 -11.90 -13.53
C ASP A 293 -8.51 -10.41 -13.15
N SER A 294 -7.87 -9.59 -13.97
CA SER A 294 -7.75 -8.15 -13.72
C SER A 294 -9.11 -7.49 -13.48
N GLY A 295 -10.18 -7.93 -14.14
CA GLY A 295 -11.51 -7.38 -13.96
C GLY A 295 -12.07 -7.44 -12.52
N TYR A 296 -11.53 -8.28 -11.63
CA TYR A 296 -11.89 -8.33 -10.20
C TYR A 296 -11.18 -7.29 -9.32
N PHE A 297 -10.16 -6.62 -9.84
CA PHE A 297 -9.44 -5.58 -9.11
C PHE A 297 -10.12 -4.24 -9.27
N TYR A 298 -9.74 -3.28 -8.42
CA TYR A 298 -10.25 -1.92 -8.42
C TYR A 298 -9.16 -0.95 -8.91
N ASP A 299 -8.24 -0.53 -8.04
CA ASP A 299 -7.26 0.53 -8.31
C ASP A 299 -5.81 0.17 -7.99
N SER A 300 -5.55 -1.08 -7.58
CA SER A 300 -4.20 -1.64 -7.41
C SER A 300 -4.20 -3.15 -7.68
N ASN A 301 -3.02 -3.76 -7.69
CA ASN A 301 -2.87 -5.21 -7.92
C ASN A 301 -3.22 -6.09 -6.72
N PHE A 302 -3.67 -5.49 -5.61
CA PHE A 302 -4.13 -6.17 -4.40
C PHE A 302 -5.52 -5.72 -3.94
N HIS A 303 -6.07 -4.63 -4.49
CA HIS A 303 -7.36 -4.08 -4.09
C HIS A 303 -8.47 -4.64 -4.97
N LEU A 304 -9.36 -5.41 -4.36
CA LEU A 304 -10.50 -5.98 -5.06
C LEU A 304 -11.66 -4.99 -5.14
N ASN A 305 -12.43 -5.16 -6.22
CA ASN A 305 -13.71 -4.52 -6.41
C ASN A 305 -14.82 -5.34 -5.74
N ASP A 306 -16.08 -4.91 -5.84
CA ASP A 306 -17.19 -5.54 -5.09
C ASP A 306 -17.37 -7.02 -5.47
N ALA A 307 -17.22 -7.38 -6.74
CA ALA A 307 -17.29 -8.76 -7.21
C ALA A 307 -16.07 -9.59 -6.79
N GLY A 308 -14.89 -8.99 -6.88
CA GLY A 308 -13.64 -9.62 -6.46
C GLY A 308 -13.64 -9.97 -4.98
N ALA A 309 -14.17 -9.08 -4.13
CA ALA A 309 -14.26 -9.33 -2.69
C ALA A 309 -15.12 -10.55 -2.35
N VAL A 310 -16.25 -10.75 -3.04
CA VAL A 310 -17.08 -11.95 -2.89
C VAL A 310 -16.33 -13.21 -3.30
N MET A 311 -15.62 -13.15 -4.45
CA MET A 311 -14.87 -14.28 -4.96
C MET A 311 -13.70 -14.69 -4.04
N HIS A 312 -12.93 -13.72 -3.56
CA HIS A 312 -11.86 -13.95 -2.60
C HIS A 312 -12.37 -14.49 -1.27
N THR A 313 -13.50 -13.95 -0.78
CA THR A 313 -14.16 -14.43 0.43
C THR A 313 -14.59 -15.89 0.30
N ALA A 314 -15.08 -16.32 -0.87
CA ALA A 314 -15.45 -17.71 -1.12
C ALA A 314 -14.25 -18.66 -1.05
N ASN A 315 -13.12 -18.27 -1.65
CA ASN A 315 -11.88 -19.05 -1.60
C ASN A 315 -11.36 -19.15 -0.17
N LEU A 316 -11.27 -18.02 0.54
CA LEU A 316 -10.80 -17.95 1.91
C LEU A 316 -11.70 -18.75 2.87
N ALA A 317 -13.03 -18.65 2.73
CA ALA A 317 -13.98 -19.43 3.50
C ALA A 317 -13.78 -20.94 3.28
N SER A 318 -13.58 -21.36 2.02
CA SER A 318 -13.35 -22.76 1.67
C SER A 318 -12.06 -23.29 2.28
N ASP A 319 -10.96 -22.52 2.22
CA ASP A 319 -9.67 -22.90 2.79
C ASP A 319 -9.74 -23.02 4.33
N ILE A 320 -10.36 -22.05 4.99
CA ILE A 320 -10.54 -22.07 6.45
C ILE A 320 -11.43 -23.25 6.86
N ALA A 321 -12.54 -23.47 6.16
CA ALA A 321 -13.44 -24.58 6.43
C ALA A 321 -12.73 -25.93 6.26
N ALA A 322 -11.96 -26.11 5.19
CA ALA A 322 -11.16 -27.31 4.97
C ALA A 322 -10.09 -27.51 6.07
N ALA A 323 -9.42 -26.44 6.50
CA ALA A 323 -8.39 -26.50 7.54
C ALA A 323 -8.94 -26.86 8.92
N GLU A 324 -10.14 -26.39 9.25
CA GLU A 324 -10.83 -26.64 10.51
C GLU A 324 -11.76 -27.87 10.49
N GLY A 325 -12.01 -28.46 9.32
CA GLY A 325 -12.98 -29.53 9.15
C GLY A 325 -14.43 -29.06 9.36
N MET A 326 -14.72 -27.81 8.99
CA MET A 326 -16.06 -27.21 9.04
C MET A 326 -16.78 -27.42 7.70
N GLU A 327 -18.12 -27.43 7.73
CA GLU A 327 -18.93 -27.30 6.52
C GLU A 327 -19.34 -25.83 6.35
N LEU A 328 -19.32 -25.33 5.11
CA LEU A 328 -19.85 -24.01 4.81
C LEU A 328 -21.38 -24.00 5.02
N LEU A 329 -21.87 -23.01 5.75
CA LEU A 329 -23.29 -22.85 6.06
C LEU A 329 -24.09 -22.20 4.93
N VAL A 330 -23.41 -21.45 4.06
CA VAL A 330 -23.99 -20.86 2.85
C VAL A 330 -23.13 -21.19 1.64
N ASP A 331 -23.78 -21.34 0.49
CA ASP A 331 -23.11 -21.44 -0.80
C ASP A 331 -22.85 -20.03 -1.34
N ILE A 332 -21.58 -19.70 -1.58
CA ILE A 332 -21.18 -18.38 -2.05
C ILE A 332 -21.13 -18.41 -3.58
N THR A 333 -22.09 -17.72 -4.21
CA THR A 333 -22.09 -17.59 -5.67
C THR A 333 -21.01 -16.61 -6.10
N ILE A 334 -20.06 -17.08 -6.90
CA ILE A 334 -19.01 -16.25 -7.49
C ILE A 334 -19.62 -15.35 -8.57
N PRO A 335 -19.52 -14.01 -8.45
CA PRO A 335 -20.01 -13.10 -9.48
C PRO A 335 -19.18 -13.23 -10.76
N ASP A 336 -19.77 -12.88 -11.90
CA ASP A 336 -19.03 -12.76 -13.16
C ASP A 336 -17.96 -11.66 -13.05
N VAL A 337 -16.86 -11.79 -13.81
CA VAL A 337 -15.79 -10.80 -13.89
C VAL A 337 -16.37 -9.46 -14.37
N PRO A 338 -16.27 -8.37 -13.58
CA PRO A 338 -16.76 -7.07 -14.01
C PRO A 338 -16.01 -6.51 -15.22
N GLU A 339 -16.75 -5.94 -16.17
CA GLU A 339 -16.20 -5.23 -17.31
C GLU A 339 -16.28 -3.71 -17.10
N LYS A 340 -15.17 -3.00 -17.33
CA LYS A 340 -15.14 -1.55 -17.32
C LYS A 340 -15.96 -1.01 -18.51
N PRO A 341 -16.93 -0.08 -18.28
CA PRO A 341 -17.63 0.58 -19.37
C PRO A 341 -16.65 1.31 -20.29
N VAL A 342 -16.78 1.10 -21.60
CA VAL A 342 -15.98 1.83 -22.59
C VAL A 342 -16.45 3.29 -22.63
N ILE A 343 -15.63 4.19 -22.11
CA ILE A 343 -15.82 5.64 -22.22
C ILE A 343 -14.71 6.17 -23.12
N GLU A 344 -15.06 6.52 -24.36
CA GLU A 344 -14.12 7.20 -25.26
C GLU A 344 -13.91 8.64 -24.76
N ASP A 345 -12.70 8.95 -24.31
CA ASP A 345 -12.29 10.33 -24.02
C ASP A 345 -11.92 11.01 -25.33
N GLU A 346 -12.92 11.52 -26.06
CA GLU A 346 -12.75 12.26 -27.32
C GLU A 346 -11.89 13.53 -27.17
N THR A 347 -11.49 13.92 -25.96
CA THR A 347 -10.74 15.15 -25.70
C THR A 347 -9.22 14.98 -25.75
N LYS A 348 -8.70 13.74 -25.69
CA LYS A 348 -7.25 13.48 -25.69
C LYS A 348 -6.73 13.24 -27.12
N ASP A 349 -5.88 14.16 -27.58
CA ASP A 349 -5.16 14.06 -28.84
C ASP A 349 -3.87 13.23 -28.67
N TYR A 350 -3.83 12.07 -29.34
CA TYR A 350 -2.66 11.19 -29.38
C TYR A 350 -1.90 11.25 -30.70
N SER A 351 -2.19 12.20 -31.59
CA SER A 351 -1.64 12.19 -32.96
C SER A 351 -0.13 12.43 -33.03
N TYR A 352 0.41 13.36 -32.24
CA TYR A 352 1.83 13.71 -32.25
C TYR A 352 2.28 14.46 -30.99
N ASP A 353 3.50 14.16 -30.54
CA ASP A 353 4.18 14.95 -29.51
C ASP A 353 5.66 15.22 -29.88
N GLU A 354 6.07 16.48 -29.84
CA GLU A 354 7.43 16.87 -30.23
C GLU A 354 8.52 16.38 -29.26
N ASN A 355 8.13 15.98 -28.04
CA ASN A 355 9.03 15.47 -27.03
C ASN A 355 9.34 13.97 -27.21
N GLU A 356 8.58 13.23 -28.03
CA GLU A 356 8.75 11.79 -28.22
C GLU A 356 10.18 11.39 -28.60
N LYS A 357 10.86 12.26 -29.37
CA LYS A 357 12.25 12.07 -29.83
C LYS A 357 13.29 11.95 -28.71
N TYR A 358 12.96 12.36 -27.48
CA TYR A 358 13.87 12.32 -26.33
C TYR A 358 13.82 10.99 -25.56
N PHE A 359 12.88 10.12 -25.88
CA PHE A 359 12.57 8.92 -25.09
C PHE A 359 12.74 7.64 -25.89
N VAL A 360 12.89 6.54 -25.16
CA VAL A 360 12.84 5.16 -25.64
C VAL A 360 11.58 4.52 -25.06
N PHE A 361 10.91 3.73 -25.89
CA PHE A 361 9.60 3.17 -25.57
C PHE A 361 9.60 1.65 -25.70
N GLU A 362 8.79 0.99 -24.86
CA GLU A 362 8.41 -0.42 -24.99
C GLU A 362 6.93 -0.52 -25.34
N GLU A 363 6.57 -1.46 -26.21
CA GLU A 363 5.19 -1.71 -26.62
C GLU A 363 4.39 -2.33 -25.47
N VAL A 364 3.21 -1.78 -25.23
CA VAL A 364 2.19 -2.41 -24.39
C VAL A 364 1.24 -3.16 -25.32
N VAL A 365 1.24 -4.50 -25.20
CA VAL A 365 0.44 -5.39 -26.05
C VAL A 365 -0.67 -6.01 -25.22
N ARG A 366 -1.92 -5.88 -25.67
CA ARG A 366 -3.07 -6.62 -25.11
C ARG A 366 -3.79 -7.37 -26.21
N SER A 367 -4.09 -8.64 -25.95
CA SER A 367 -4.76 -9.54 -26.91
C SER A 367 -4.10 -9.56 -28.30
N GLY A 368 -2.77 -9.42 -28.35
CA GLY A 368 -1.98 -9.40 -29.59
C GLY A 368 -1.94 -8.05 -30.33
N GLU A 369 -2.55 -7.00 -29.78
CA GLU A 369 -2.53 -5.65 -30.35
C GLU A 369 -1.72 -4.67 -29.50
N ILE A 370 -0.94 -3.81 -30.15
CA ILE A 370 -0.24 -2.70 -29.47
C ILE A 370 -1.30 -1.68 -29.05
N VAL A 371 -1.56 -1.56 -27.76
CA VAL A 371 -2.52 -0.61 -27.19
C VAL A 371 -1.87 0.69 -26.73
N GLY A 372 -0.53 0.76 -26.69
CA GLY A 372 0.24 1.95 -26.39
C GLY A 372 1.68 1.62 -25.99
N TYR A 373 2.30 2.51 -25.19
CA TYR A 373 3.72 2.43 -24.90
C TYR A 373 4.07 2.81 -23.46
N ASN A 374 5.15 2.25 -22.93
CA ASN A 374 5.77 2.69 -21.68
C ASN A 374 7.10 3.38 -21.96
N ILE A 375 7.46 4.40 -21.19
CA ILE A 375 8.77 5.05 -21.27
C ILE A 375 9.78 4.18 -20.52
N THR A 376 10.80 3.67 -21.22
CA THR A 376 11.82 2.77 -20.65
C THR A 376 13.21 3.39 -20.63
N GLY A 377 13.40 4.54 -21.26
CA GLY A 377 14.71 5.19 -21.30
C GLY A 377 14.71 6.53 -22.00
N LEU A 378 15.92 7.11 -22.07
CA LEU A 378 16.21 8.31 -22.84
C LEU A 378 16.94 7.95 -24.13
N SER A 379 16.55 8.63 -25.22
CA SER A 379 17.32 8.61 -26.45
C SER A 379 18.66 9.34 -26.26
N GLU A 380 19.57 9.23 -27.22
CA GLU A 380 20.83 9.98 -27.20
C GLU A 380 20.59 11.51 -27.15
N LEU A 381 19.50 11.99 -27.75
CA LEU A 381 19.11 13.41 -27.65
C LEU A 381 18.59 13.75 -26.25
N GLY A 382 17.83 12.84 -25.62
CA GLY A 382 17.28 13.02 -24.29
C GLY A 382 18.36 13.08 -23.22
N LYS A 383 19.36 12.22 -23.31
CA LYS A 383 20.52 12.19 -22.38
C LYS A 383 21.30 13.50 -22.36
N GLU A 384 21.29 14.27 -23.45
CA GLU A 384 21.95 15.57 -23.56
C GLU A 384 21.16 16.72 -22.94
N GLN A 385 19.89 16.52 -22.60
CA GLN A 385 19.06 17.57 -22.02
C GLN A 385 19.29 17.72 -20.52
N THR A 386 19.12 18.95 -20.02
CA THR A 386 19.08 19.25 -18.58
C THR A 386 17.64 19.34 -18.04
N SER A 387 16.66 19.51 -18.92
CA SER A 387 15.23 19.56 -18.60
C SER A 387 14.42 18.86 -19.69
N LEU A 388 13.43 18.07 -19.31
CA LEU A 388 12.57 17.29 -20.22
C LEU A 388 11.11 17.35 -19.81
N THR A 389 10.22 17.21 -20.79
CA THR A 389 8.79 16.99 -20.59
C THR A 389 8.41 15.64 -21.19
N THR A 390 7.68 14.80 -20.47
CA THR A 390 7.22 13.51 -21.01
C THR A 390 6.29 13.75 -22.20
N PRO A 391 6.34 12.91 -23.24
CA PRO A 391 5.44 13.07 -24.37
C PRO A 391 4.02 12.64 -23.98
N ARG A 392 3.03 13.15 -24.70
CA ARG A 392 1.61 12.73 -24.54
C ARG A 392 1.29 11.48 -25.37
N ALA A 393 2.02 11.27 -26.46
CA ALA A 393 1.81 10.18 -27.38
C ALA A 393 3.10 9.77 -28.09
N TYR A 394 3.09 8.55 -28.62
CA TYR A 394 4.12 8.01 -29.51
C TYR A 394 3.45 7.08 -30.52
N ASN A 395 3.80 7.21 -31.80
CA ASN A 395 3.19 6.43 -32.90
C ASN A 395 1.64 6.43 -32.88
N GLU A 396 1.03 7.61 -32.71
CA GLU A 396 -0.43 7.79 -32.67
C GLU A 396 -1.14 7.05 -31.51
N LYS A 397 -0.38 6.60 -30.50
CA LYS A 397 -0.89 5.88 -29.34
C LYS A 397 -0.49 6.54 -28.03
N LYS A 398 -1.27 6.27 -27.00
CA LYS A 398 -1.04 6.74 -25.63
C LYS A 398 0.27 6.17 -25.06
N ILE A 399 0.90 6.96 -24.20
CA ILE A 399 1.95 6.52 -23.28
C ILE A 399 1.32 6.28 -21.91
N TYR A 400 1.48 5.09 -21.34
CA TYR A 400 0.81 4.68 -20.10
C TYR A 400 1.65 4.96 -18.86
N SER A 401 2.87 4.42 -18.80
CA SER A 401 3.70 4.48 -17.60
C SER A 401 5.15 4.84 -17.90
N ILE A 402 5.90 5.03 -16.80
CA ILE A 402 7.34 5.24 -16.79
C ILE A 402 7.98 4.10 -16.01
N GLU A 403 8.85 3.35 -16.67
CA GLU A 403 9.51 2.16 -16.10
C GLU A 403 10.83 2.50 -15.38
N ALA A 404 11.36 1.54 -14.64
CA ALA A 404 12.64 1.67 -13.95
C ALA A 404 13.78 2.09 -14.89
N GLY A 405 14.54 3.10 -14.49
CA GLY A 405 15.68 3.63 -15.25
C GLY A 405 15.30 4.53 -16.44
N ALA A 406 14.01 4.84 -16.64
CA ALA A 406 13.53 5.66 -17.76
C ALA A 406 14.26 7.00 -17.93
N PHE A 407 14.72 7.60 -16.82
CA PHE A 407 15.42 8.89 -16.83
C PHE A 407 16.91 8.81 -16.47
N ALA A 408 17.54 7.64 -16.59
CA ALA A 408 18.96 7.45 -16.27
C ALA A 408 19.86 8.41 -17.09
N SER A 409 20.38 9.44 -16.44
CA SER A 409 21.22 10.48 -17.03
C SER A 409 22.00 11.25 -15.96
N ASP A 410 23.25 11.59 -16.26
CA ASP A 410 24.08 12.44 -15.40
C ASP A 410 23.89 13.95 -15.66
N LYS A 411 22.95 14.34 -16.53
CA LYS A 411 22.71 15.74 -16.94
C LYS A 411 21.37 16.32 -16.53
N ILE A 412 20.32 15.50 -16.43
CA ILE A 412 18.97 15.98 -16.15
C ILE A 412 18.89 16.56 -14.73
N GLU A 413 18.32 17.75 -14.62
CA GLU A 413 18.07 18.45 -13.36
C GLU A 413 16.58 18.63 -13.05
N GLU A 414 15.73 18.68 -14.08
CA GLU A 414 14.29 18.96 -13.98
C GLU A 414 13.48 18.11 -14.99
N ILE A 415 12.34 17.56 -14.56
CA ILE A 415 11.44 16.78 -15.42
C ILE A 415 10.01 17.28 -15.22
N TYR A 416 9.23 17.34 -16.29
CA TYR A 416 7.78 17.59 -16.26
C TYR A 416 7.04 16.35 -16.73
N ILE A 417 6.27 15.74 -15.84
CA ILE A 417 5.43 14.57 -16.12
C ILE A 417 4.03 15.06 -16.44
N THR A 418 3.60 14.83 -17.68
CA THR A 418 2.30 15.24 -18.20
C THR A 418 1.15 14.43 -17.56
N ASP A 419 -0.06 15.00 -17.58
CA ASP A 419 -1.31 14.37 -17.13
C ASP A 419 -1.82 13.23 -18.07
N TYR A 420 -0.95 12.78 -18.96
CA TYR A 420 -1.15 11.64 -19.85
C TYR A 420 -0.53 10.36 -19.28
N ILE A 421 0.43 10.49 -18.37
CA ILE A 421 1.11 9.36 -17.72
C ILE A 421 0.28 8.91 -16.52
N SER A 422 -0.17 7.67 -16.56
CA SER A 422 -1.08 7.10 -15.56
C SER A 422 -0.33 6.52 -14.35
N ALA A 423 0.93 6.12 -14.50
CA ALA A 423 1.74 5.55 -13.42
C ALA A 423 3.23 5.82 -13.58
N ILE A 424 3.93 6.00 -12.45
CA ILE A 424 5.39 6.14 -12.41
C ILE A 424 5.95 5.00 -11.55
N GLY A 425 6.65 4.08 -12.20
CA GLY A 425 7.22 2.90 -11.56
C GLY A 425 8.40 3.22 -10.65
N ASP A 426 8.64 2.29 -9.74
CA ASP A 426 9.79 2.34 -8.85
C ASP A 426 11.11 2.39 -9.63
N GLY A 427 12.06 3.18 -9.14
CA GLY A 427 13.34 3.36 -9.82
C GLY A 427 13.25 4.07 -11.18
N ALA A 428 12.12 4.68 -11.56
CA ALA A 428 12.01 5.50 -12.78
C ALA A 428 13.15 6.53 -12.91
N PHE A 429 13.60 7.07 -11.77
CA PHE A 429 14.69 8.05 -11.67
C PHE A 429 16.04 7.43 -11.25
N ALA A 430 16.20 6.12 -11.37
CA ALA A 430 17.44 5.44 -11.07
C ALA A 430 18.58 5.99 -11.94
N ASN A 431 19.76 6.18 -11.33
CA ASN A 431 20.94 6.76 -11.98
C ASN A 431 20.71 8.18 -12.55
N ALA A 432 19.86 9.00 -11.91
CA ALA A 432 19.67 10.42 -12.22
C ALA A 432 20.18 11.37 -11.10
N PRO A 433 21.49 11.36 -10.78
CA PRO A 433 22.02 11.99 -9.56
C PRO A 433 21.94 13.52 -9.52
N LYS A 434 21.64 14.17 -10.65
CA LYS A 434 21.45 15.63 -10.72
C LYS A 434 19.99 16.07 -10.73
N LEU A 435 19.04 15.14 -10.84
CA LEU A 435 17.61 15.43 -10.88
C LEU A 435 17.15 15.94 -9.52
N LYS A 436 16.75 17.21 -9.48
CA LYS A 436 16.31 17.92 -8.25
C LYS A 436 14.81 18.17 -8.24
N LYS A 437 14.18 18.27 -9.40
CA LYS A 437 12.79 18.70 -9.53
C LYS A 437 12.03 17.80 -10.49
N VAL A 438 10.90 17.30 -10.06
CA VAL A 438 9.95 16.58 -10.91
C VAL A 438 8.60 17.26 -10.76
N HIS A 439 8.06 17.82 -11.83
CA HIS A 439 6.76 18.47 -11.86
C HIS A 439 5.71 17.45 -12.26
N ILE A 440 4.70 17.25 -11.42
CA ILE A 440 3.56 16.39 -11.73
C ILE A 440 2.42 17.29 -12.19
N LEU A 441 2.10 17.23 -13.48
CA LEU A 441 1.12 18.12 -14.10
C LEU A 441 -0.33 17.61 -13.98
N ALA A 442 -0.50 16.36 -13.53
CA ALA A 442 -1.82 15.83 -13.21
C ALA A 442 -2.46 16.63 -12.08
N LYS A 443 -3.72 17.02 -12.27
CA LYS A 443 -4.49 17.76 -11.27
C LYS A 443 -5.03 16.86 -10.17
N ASP A 444 -5.34 15.62 -10.52
CA ASP A 444 -5.86 14.61 -9.64
C ASP A 444 -4.78 13.54 -9.46
N PRO A 445 -4.31 13.28 -8.23
CA PRO A 445 -3.26 12.31 -7.95
C PRO A 445 -3.60 10.88 -8.36
N ASP A 446 -4.88 10.52 -8.45
CA ASP A 446 -5.31 9.17 -8.87
C ASP A 446 -5.15 8.95 -10.39
N ASN A 447 -4.91 10.02 -11.16
CA ASN A 447 -4.61 9.93 -12.59
C ASN A 447 -3.11 9.79 -12.90
N THR A 448 -2.23 9.82 -11.89
CA THR A 448 -0.79 9.55 -12.03
C THR A 448 -0.30 8.89 -10.74
N THR A 449 -0.44 7.58 -10.61
CA THR A 449 -0.11 6.86 -9.38
C THR A 449 1.37 6.53 -9.26
N VAL A 450 1.79 6.19 -8.05
CA VAL A 450 3.15 5.77 -7.69
C VAL A 450 3.06 4.59 -6.72
N ASN A 451 4.10 3.76 -6.67
CA ASN A 451 4.15 2.65 -5.73
C ASN A 451 4.37 3.16 -4.30
N ASN A 452 3.34 3.04 -3.46
CA ASN A 452 3.40 3.43 -2.05
C ASN A 452 3.75 2.28 -1.09
N VAL A 453 4.00 1.09 -1.64
CA VAL A 453 4.38 -0.09 -0.89
C VAL A 453 5.91 -0.16 -0.81
N SER A 454 6.62 -0.37 -1.93
CA SER A 454 8.09 -0.47 -1.91
C SER A 454 8.79 0.87 -1.71
N MET A 455 8.09 1.99 -1.93
CA MET A 455 8.57 3.36 -1.73
C MET A 455 9.85 3.72 -2.51
N GLY A 456 10.17 3.00 -3.59
CA GLY A 456 11.44 3.10 -4.33
C GLY A 456 11.48 4.18 -5.42
N LEU A 457 10.41 4.94 -5.63
CA LEU A 457 10.35 6.04 -6.60
C LEU A 457 11.54 7.00 -6.52
N CYS A 458 11.98 7.38 -5.30
CA CYS A 458 13.06 8.36 -5.12
C CYS A 458 14.48 7.82 -5.37
N ASN A 459 14.63 6.53 -5.69
CA ASN A 459 15.93 5.88 -5.82
C ASN A 459 16.74 6.49 -6.99
N GLY A 460 17.97 6.91 -6.71
CA GLY A 460 18.90 7.46 -7.71
C GLY A 460 18.80 8.96 -8.00
N MET A 461 17.80 9.66 -7.44
CA MET A 461 17.65 11.11 -7.57
C MET A 461 18.69 11.90 -6.75
N ALA A 462 18.82 13.21 -7.01
CA ALA A 462 19.66 14.08 -6.19
C ALA A 462 19.16 14.15 -4.73
N SER A 463 20.09 14.32 -3.79
CA SER A 463 19.73 14.57 -2.39
C SER A 463 18.89 15.86 -2.29
N GLY A 464 17.74 15.75 -1.62
CA GLY A 464 16.79 16.85 -1.48
C GLY A 464 15.84 17.04 -2.66
N ALA A 465 15.85 16.17 -3.68
CA ALA A 465 14.90 16.25 -4.78
C ALA A 465 13.43 16.18 -4.31
N LYS A 466 12.56 16.89 -5.03
CA LYS A 466 11.13 17.08 -4.73
C LYS A 466 10.23 16.86 -5.95
N PHE A 467 9.00 16.50 -5.66
CA PHE A 467 7.86 16.49 -6.57
C PHE A 467 7.08 17.78 -6.39
N TYR A 468 6.91 18.54 -7.46
CA TYR A 468 6.17 19.80 -7.47
C TYR A 468 4.79 19.56 -8.06
N VAL A 469 3.77 20.01 -7.36
CA VAL A 469 2.36 19.91 -7.76
C VAL A 469 1.72 21.29 -7.73
N SER A 470 0.64 21.44 -8.48
CA SER A 470 -0.11 22.71 -8.50
C SER A 470 -0.58 23.08 -7.07
N PRO A 471 -0.62 24.38 -6.70
CA PRO A 471 -1.13 24.79 -5.39
C PRO A 471 -2.57 24.35 -5.12
N GLU A 472 -3.38 24.19 -6.17
CA GLU A 472 -4.78 23.75 -6.11
C GLU A 472 -4.89 22.26 -5.78
N SER A 473 -3.99 21.43 -6.30
CA SER A 473 -3.97 19.98 -6.12
C SER A 473 -3.18 19.51 -4.89
N TYR A 474 -2.44 20.41 -4.23
CA TYR A 474 -1.48 20.05 -3.18
C TYR A 474 -2.10 19.23 -2.05
N ASN A 475 -3.27 19.63 -1.56
CA ASN A 475 -3.92 18.93 -0.44
C ASN A 475 -4.32 17.51 -0.85
N ASP A 476 -4.85 17.34 -2.07
CA ASP A 476 -5.25 16.04 -2.61
C ASP A 476 -4.05 15.10 -2.67
N PHE A 477 -2.93 15.54 -3.26
CA PHE A 477 -1.68 14.75 -3.32
C PHE A 477 -1.12 14.38 -1.94
N VAL A 478 -1.20 15.29 -0.96
CA VAL A 478 -0.66 15.05 0.38
C VAL A 478 -1.51 14.05 1.18
N SER A 479 -2.82 14.03 0.94
CA SER A 479 -3.73 13.06 1.58
C SER A 479 -3.98 11.79 0.75
N ASN A 480 -3.50 11.76 -0.50
CA ASN A 480 -3.72 10.66 -1.42
C ASN A 480 -3.03 9.37 -0.95
N TYR A 481 -3.63 8.24 -1.29
CA TYR A 481 -3.11 6.93 -0.92
C TYR A 481 -1.71 6.67 -1.50
N PHE A 482 -1.52 6.92 -2.79
CA PHE A 482 -0.26 6.66 -3.48
C PHE A 482 0.81 7.71 -3.14
N TRP A 483 0.44 8.98 -3.14
CA TRP A 483 1.38 10.10 -2.95
C TRP A 483 1.64 10.51 -1.50
N GLY A 484 0.70 10.22 -0.60
CA GLY A 484 0.74 10.63 0.80
C GLY A 484 2.01 10.20 1.53
N PRO A 485 2.50 8.96 1.37
CA PRO A 485 3.77 8.54 1.97
C PRO A 485 4.98 9.39 1.54
N TYR A 486 5.03 9.84 0.29
CA TYR A 486 6.07 10.75 -0.21
C TYR A 486 5.89 12.17 0.34
N ALA A 487 4.65 12.65 0.49
CA ALA A 487 4.37 13.90 1.19
C ALA A 487 4.83 13.83 2.65
N GLY A 488 4.59 12.69 3.30
CA GLY A 488 5.16 12.31 4.58
C GLY A 488 6.65 12.57 4.58
N MET A 489 7.44 11.96 3.68
CA MET A 489 8.89 12.21 3.53
C MET A 489 9.30 13.66 3.21
N GLY A 490 8.35 14.58 3.10
CA GLY A 490 8.55 15.97 2.72
C GLY A 490 8.93 16.09 1.26
N LYS A 491 8.61 15.11 0.42
CA LYS A 491 8.99 15.09 -1.00
C LYS A 491 8.05 15.89 -1.88
N ILE A 492 6.83 16.18 -1.44
CA ILE A 492 5.85 16.96 -2.21
C ILE A 492 5.89 18.44 -1.79
N GLU A 493 5.97 19.33 -2.79
CA GLU A 493 6.07 20.78 -2.62
C GLU A 493 5.12 21.51 -3.60
N LYS A 494 4.67 22.71 -3.23
CA LYS A 494 3.87 23.56 -4.13
C LYS A 494 4.82 24.22 -5.15
N GLU A 495 4.38 24.31 -6.41
CA GLU A 495 5.06 25.09 -7.45
C GLU A 495 5.28 26.57 -7.10
#